data_AF-A0A2E5K5D2-F1
#
_entry.id   AF-A0A2E5K5D2-F1
#
_cell.length_a   1.000
_cell.length_b   1.000
_cell.length_c   1.000
_cell.angle_alpha   90.00
_cell.angle_beta   90.00
_cell.angle_gamma   90.00
#
_symmetry.space_group_name_H-M   'P 1'
#
loop_
_entity.id
_entity.type
_entity.pdbx_description
1 polymer ?
#
loop_
_entity_poly.entity_id
_entity_poly.type
_entity_poly.pdbx_seq_one_letter_code
_entity_poly.pdbx_strand_id
1 'polypeptide(L)'
;MAADLYNQDGTFSLSAILKVIGTIAVFAVLIWLFYGKGGQEGEPVVVDPESQPPSAAELRAQEAEILATYGWVNQETGVVRIPIDRAAELFLEETKP
;
A
#
# COMPACT_ATOMS: atom_id res chain seq x y z
N MET A 1 26.86 -13.68 -35.57
CA MET A 1 25.63 -12.85 -35.54
C MET A 1 25.16 -12.75 -34.08
N ALA A 2 25.98 -12.09 -33.25
CA ALA A 2 25.71 -11.69 -31.88
C ALA A 2 26.83 -10.73 -31.46
N ALA A 3 26.43 -9.59 -30.90
CA ALA A 3 27.22 -8.69 -30.06
C ALA A 3 28.55 -8.15 -30.61
N ASP A 4 28.46 -7.18 -31.54
CA ASP A 4 29.53 -6.20 -31.74
C ASP A 4 29.18 -4.89 -31.00
N LEU A 5 28.83 -5.01 -29.71
CA LEU A 5 28.49 -3.86 -28.85
C LEU A 5 29.68 -3.41 -27.98
N TYR A 6 30.86 -3.99 -28.18
CA TYR A 6 32.07 -3.64 -27.44
C TYR A 6 33.26 -3.57 -28.40
N ASN A 7 33.50 -2.37 -28.94
CA ASN A 7 34.67 -2.10 -29.76
C ASN A 7 35.94 -2.30 -28.92
N GLN A 8 36.93 -2.96 -29.51
CA GLN A 8 38.12 -3.56 -28.88
C GLN A 8 39.09 -2.59 -28.17
N ASP A 9 38.78 -1.28 -28.14
CA ASP A 9 39.68 -0.21 -27.69
C ASP A 9 39.13 0.62 -26.50
N GLY A 10 38.01 0.22 -25.89
CA GLY A 10 37.48 0.87 -24.68
C GLY A 10 36.94 2.29 -24.89
N THR A 11 36.71 2.71 -26.14
CA THR A 11 36.15 4.02 -26.48
C THR A 11 34.66 3.89 -26.79
N PHE A 12 33.83 4.64 -26.07
CA PHE A 12 32.39 4.70 -26.31
C PHE A 12 32.11 5.19 -27.73
N SER A 13 31.58 4.31 -28.59
CA SER A 13 31.24 4.66 -29.98
C SER A 13 30.24 5.82 -30.00
N LEU A 14 30.47 6.82 -30.85
CA LEU A 14 29.56 7.97 -31.05
C LEU A 14 28.11 7.51 -31.33
N SER A 15 27.97 6.35 -32.01
CA SER A 15 26.70 5.70 -32.28
C SER A 15 26.01 5.12 -31.03
N ALA A 16 26.78 4.67 -30.04
CA ALA A 16 26.25 4.18 -28.77
C ALA A 16 25.70 5.34 -27.94
N ILE A 17 26.39 6.49 -27.93
CA ILE A 17 25.93 7.72 -27.29
C ILE A 17 24.61 8.18 -27.92
N LEU A 18 24.52 8.17 -29.25
CA LEU A 18 23.30 8.55 -29.97
C LEU A 18 22.08 7.67 -29.59
N LYS A 19 22.28 6.36 -29.43
CA LYS A 19 21.23 5.42 -29.03
C LYS A 19 20.78 5.63 -27.59
N VAL A 20 21.71 5.85 -26.66
CA VAL A 20 21.39 6.12 -25.26
C VAL A 20 20.58 7.41 -25.12
N ILE A 21 20.98 8.48 -25.81
CA ILE A 21 20.23 9.74 -25.85
C ILE A 21 18.83 9.51 -26.44
N GLY A 22 18.73 8.74 -27.53
CA GLY A 22 17.43 8.38 -28.12
C GLY A 22 16.52 7.63 -27.14
N THR A 23 17.05 6.64 -26.42
CA THR A 23 16.28 5.89 -25.41
C THR A 23 15.84 6.80 -24.27
N ILE A 24 16.71 7.65 -23.74
CA ILE A 24 16.37 8.62 -22.68
C ILE A 24 15.27 9.58 -23.17
N ALA A 25 15.36 10.06 -24.42
CA ALA A 25 14.35 10.93 -25.00
C ALA A 25 12.98 10.24 -25.13
N VAL A 26 12.95 8.96 -25.52
CA VAL A 26 11.70 8.17 -25.55
C VAL A 26 11.10 8.03 -24.16
N PHE A 27 11.91 7.70 -23.14
CA PHE A 27 11.42 7.63 -21.76
C PHE A 27 10.94 9.00 -21.26
N ALA A 28 11.62 10.10 -21.58
CA ALA A 28 11.20 11.45 -21.23
C ALA A 28 9.85 11.81 -21.87
N VAL A 29 9.61 11.40 -23.12
CA VAL A 29 8.32 11.60 -23.80
C VAL A 29 7.23 10.73 -23.19
N LEU A 30 7.52 9.48 -22.79
CA LEU A 30 6.56 8.62 -22.10
C LEU A 30 6.19 9.18 -20.72
N ILE A 31 7.19 9.65 -19.97
CA ILE A 31 6.98 10.36 -18.70
C ILE A 31 6.14 11.61 -18.96
N TRP A 32 6.47 12.42 -19.95
CA TRP A 32 5.67 13.60 -20.28
C TRP A 32 4.24 13.27 -20.71
N LEU A 33 4.01 12.18 -21.45
CA LEU A 33 2.66 11.71 -21.81
C LEU A 33 1.86 11.24 -20.59
N PHE A 34 2.49 10.49 -19.69
CA PHE A 34 1.84 9.98 -18.48
C PHE A 34 1.58 11.09 -17.45
N TYR A 35 2.59 11.93 -17.19
CA TYR A 35 2.51 13.01 -16.22
C TYR A 35 1.77 14.24 -16.77
N GLY A 36 1.84 14.50 -18.08
CA GLY A 36 1.10 15.59 -18.74
C GLY A 36 -0.40 15.33 -18.85
N LYS A 37 -0.83 14.06 -18.89
CA LYS A 37 -2.26 13.69 -18.74
C LYS A 37 -2.69 13.52 -17.28
N GLY A 38 -1.72 13.51 -16.36
CA GLY A 38 -1.91 13.37 -14.91
C GLY A 38 -1.95 14.68 -14.14
N GLY A 39 -2.01 15.82 -14.82
CA GLY A 39 -2.32 17.10 -14.20
C GLY A 39 -3.77 17.11 -13.72
N GLN A 40 -4.01 16.53 -12.54
CA GLN A 40 -5.00 17.10 -11.64
C GLN A 40 -4.47 18.48 -11.27
N GLU A 41 -4.68 19.44 -12.17
CA GLU A 41 -4.88 20.83 -11.74
C GLU A 41 -5.88 20.73 -10.60
N GLY A 42 -5.47 21.15 -9.41
CA GLY A 42 -6.23 20.95 -8.19
C GLY A 42 -7.62 21.57 -8.26
N GLU A 43 -8.56 20.85 -8.87
CA GLU A 43 -9.88 20.73 -8.31
C GLU A 43 -9.61 20.29 -6.87
N PRO A 44 -10.10 21.04 -5.85
CA PRO A 44 -9.98 20.55 -4.49
C PRO A 44 -10.54 19.14 -4.55
N VAL A 45 -9.69 18.14 -4.33
CA VAL A 45 -10.16 16.79 -4.05
C VAL A 45 -11.09 17.04 -2.90
N VAL A 46 -12.40 16.96 -3.16
CA VAL A 46 -13.39 16.92 -2.12
C VAL A 46 -13.07 15.59 -1.49
N VAL A 47 -12.14 15.62 -0.53
CA VAL A 47 -11.83 14.50 0.33
C VAL A 47 -13.15 14.34 1.05
N ASP A 48 -13.99 13.47 0.51
CA ASP A 48 -15.11 12.95 1.25
C ASP A 48 -14.53 12.53 2.60
N PRO A 49 -14.96 13.13 3.72
CA PRO A 49 -14.40 12.82 5.03
C PRO A 49 -14.43 11.31 5.33
N GLU A 50 -15.24 10.53 4.61
CA GLU A 50 -15.28 9.07 4.69
C GLU A 50 -14.12 8.34 3.98
N SER A 51 -13.39 8.99 3.07
CA SER A 51 -12.36 8.35 2.21
C SER A 51 -10.92 8.62 2.64
N GLN A 52 -10.73 9.35 3.75
CA GLN A 52 -9.42 9.50 4.36
C GLN A 52 -9.05 8.18 5.05
N PRO A 53 -7.88 7.59 4.75
CA PRO A 53 -7.48 6.37 5.46
C PRO A 53 -7.38 6.69 6.95
N PRO A 54 -7.96 5.83 7.82
CA PRO A 54 -7.95 6.07 9.25
C PRO A 54 -6.50 6.18 9.74
N SER A 55 -6.26 7.15 10.60
CA SER A 55 -5.00 7.30 11.30
C SER A 55 -4.72 6.09 12.18
N ALA A 56 -3.44 5.88 12.51
CA ALA A 56 -3.05 4.81 13.42
C ALA A 56 -3.71 4.93 14.81
N ALA A 57 -4.13 6.13 15.23
CA ALA A 57 -4.86 6.33 16.47
C ALA A 57 -6.31 5.84 16.37
N GLU A 58 -6.99 6.14 15.26
CA GLU A 58 -8.37 5.71 15.00
C GLU A 58 -8.48 4.19 14.81
N LEU A 59 -7.47 3.58 14.19
CA LEU A 59 -7.39 2.11 14.08
C LEU A 59 -7.27 1.45 15.47
N ARG A 60 -6.37 1.96 16.33
CA ARG A 60 -6.22 1.44 17.69
C ARG A 60 -7.48 1.63 18.54
N ALA A 61 -8.18 2.75 18.37
CA ALA A 61 -9.43 3.00 19.08
C ALA A 61 -10.51 1.99 18.67
N GLN A 62 -10.64 1.70 17.37
CA GLN A 62 -11.57 0.67 16.87
C GLN A 62 -11.21 -0.73 17.38
N GLU A 63 -9.93 -1.10 17.36
CA GLU A 63 -9.46 -2.38 17.91
C GLU A 63 -9.80 -2.52 19.41
N ALA A 64 -9.56 -1.46 20.19
CA ALA A 64 -9.88 -1.44 21.61
C ALA A 64 -11.38 -1.58 21.88
N GLU A 65 -12.22 -0.89 21.09
CA GLU A 65 -13.68 -1.01 21.17
C GLU A 65 -14.16 -2.44 20.87
N ILE A 66 -13.58 -3.06 19.84
CA ILE A 66 -13.87 -4.45 19.47
C ILE A 66 -13.54 -5.40 20.63
N LEU A 67 -12.36 -5.25 21.25
CA LEU A 67 -11.90 -6.11 22.34
C LEU A 67 -12.66 -5.92 23.66
N ALA A 68 -13.22 -4.72 23.88
CA ALA A 68 -13.94 -4.37 25.10
C ALA A 68 -15.44 -4.71 25.04
N THR A 69 -15.98 -5.09 23.89
CA THR A 69 -17.43 -5.26 23.69
C THR A 69 -17.81 -6.66 23.23
N TYR A 70 -19.02 -7.08 23.59
CA TYR A 70 -19.63 -8.31 23.07
C TYR A 70 -20.00 -8.13 21.59
N GLY A 71 -19.99 -9.24 20.84
CA GLY A 71 -20.37 -9.20 19.43
C GLY A 71 -20.55 -10.58 18.83
N TRP A 72 -21.27 -10.65 17.72
CA TRP A 72 -21.40 -11.88 16.95
C TRP A 72 -20.19 -12.03 16.02
N VAL A 73 -19.53 -13.18 16.07
CA VAL A 73 -18.48 -13.54 15.08
C VAL A 73 -19.11 -14.26 13.91
N ASN A 74 -20.01 -15.20 14.21
CA ASN A 74 -20.81 -15.88 13.20
C ASN A 74 -22.17 -16.24 13.81
N GLN A 75 -23.22 -15.54 13.37
CA GLN A 75 -24.56 -15.68 13.92
C GLN A 75 -25.23 -16.99 13.50
N GLU A 76 -24.93 -17.50 12.31
CA GLU A 76 -25.52 -18.74 11.77
C GLU A 76 -25.07 -19.97 12.57
N THR A 77 -23.82 -19.97 13.01
CA THR A 77 -23.21 -21.05 13.80
C THR A 77 -23.30 -20.80 15.31
N GLY A 78 -23.84 -19.66 15.74
CA GLY A 78 -24.01 -19.32 17.14
C GLY A 78 -22.71 -18.89 17.86
N VAL A 79 -21.68 -18.48 17.13
CA VAL A 79 -20.39 -18.09 17.71
C VAL A 79 -20.38 -16.61 18.07
N VAL A 80 -20.23 -16.33 19.37
CA VAL A 80 -20.13 -14.98 19.94
C VAL A 80 -18.72 -14.71 20.45
N ARG A 81 -18.28 -13.45 20.37
CA ARG A 81 -17.13 -12.94 21.12
C ARG A 81 -17.60 -12.38 22.46
N ILE A 82 -16.75 -12.55 23.46
CA ILE A 82 -16.86 -11.90 24.77
C ILE A 82 -15.72 -10.87 24.91
N PRO A 83 -15.90 -9.80 25.71
CA PRO A 83 -14.83 -8.87 26.04
C PRO A 83 -13.63 -9.61 26.63
N ILE A 84 -12.43 -9.13 26.30
CA ILE A 84 -11.19 -9.80 26.71
C ILE A 84 -11.02 -9.86 28.23
N ASP A 85 -11.47 -8.84 28.95
CA ASP A 85 -11.43 -8.81 30.41
C ASP A 85 -12.30 -9.93 31.00
N ARG A 86 -13.50 -10.13 30.44
CA ARG A 86 -14.38 -11.21 30.90
C ARG A 86 -13.83 -12.59 30.52
N ALA A 87 -13.19 -12.71 29.36
CA ALA A 87 -12.51 -13.94 28.97
C ALA A 87 -11.40 -14.29 29.97
N ALA A 88 -10.61 -13.31 30.39
CA ALA A 88 -9.55 -13.50 31.37
C ALA A 88 -10.10 -13.91 32.75
N GLU A 89 -11.18 -13.27 33.21
CA GLU A 89 -11.86 -13.65 34.45
C GLU A 89 -12.39 -15.09 34.40
N LEU A 90 -13.11 -15.45 33.35
CA LEU A 90 -13.65 -16.81 33.17
C LEU A 90 -12.54 -17.86 33.13
N PHE A 91 -11.43 -17.55 32.46
CA PHE A 91 -10.27 -18.43 32.42
C PHE A 91 -9.65 -18.64 33.79
N LEU A 92 -9.54 -17.59 34.60
CA LEU A 92 -9.05 -17.68 35.98
C LEU A 92 -10.04 -18.42 36.90
N GLU A 93 -11.34 -18.24 36.70
CA GLU A 93 -12.38 -18.98 37.42
C GLU A 93 -12.32 -20.49 37.10
N GLU A 94 -12.16 -20.85 35.82
CA GLU A 94 -12.07 -22.25 35.37
C GLU A 94 -10.79 -22.95 35.83
N THR A 95 -9.67 -22.21 35.86
CA THR A 95 -8.36 -22.77 36.27
C THR A 95 -8.15 -22.81 37.79
N LYS A 96 -9.12 -22.33 38.57
CA LYS A 96 -9.07 -22.40 40.04
C LYS A 96 -9.26 -23.86 40.51
N PRO A 97 -8.38 -24.39 41.39
CA PRO A 97 -8.41 -25.79 41.84
C PRO A 97 -9.60 -26.12 42.74
#